data_AF-A0A9X3TUD3-F1
#
_entry.id   AF-A0A9X3TUD3-F1
#
_cell.length_a   1.000
_cell.length_b   1.000
_cell.length_c   1.000
_cell.angle_alpha   90.00
_cell.angle_beta   90.00
_cell.angle_gamma   90.00
#
_symmetry.space_group_name_H-M   'P 1'
#
loop_
_entity.id
_entity.type
_entity.pdbx_description
1 polymer ?
#
loop_
_entity_poly.entity_id
_entity_poly.type
_entity_poly.pdbx_seq_one_letter_code
_entity_poly.pdbx_strand_id
1 'polypeptide(L)'
;MKINVHFTFQVYDLNIKYKVDQILSSLIQDFVIPEASIKKDDVYVRYKFEVAYDIKLITAIVENLNAIYEKTLGSKSMTSTFRGFRYIYKYTDDEIKNAKLFSITSIGNRPELYLSSKSKAEFVAFCARCSRNEKVTKNELIFNTSVMKKFPIAFVDEHLVISQELADKFNEWNLSGYQLREVIHKGKTTVEKAFQVIPTNILPPQTVIDQLRNDPHIKKQTCPECGVVEHLQFPYCYDEKISQFMQDFNFTYEYYPINEETVVRQMLVSKKVITLLIEHGIAKLEPLSDESKWTLVPVLTNNTV
;
A
#
# COMPACT_ATOMS: atom_id res chain seq x y z
N MET A 1 12.35 -9.59 -8.52
CA MET A 1 11.94 -8.75 -7.37
C MET A 1 12.68 -9.25 -6.16
N LYS A 2 13.21 -8.35 -5.32
CA LYS A 2 13.76 -8.71 -4.01
C LYS A 2 12.74 -8.38 -2.92
N ILE A 3 12.58 -9.27 -1.94
CA ILE A 3 11.71 -9.07 -0.79
C ILE A 3 12.61 -8.81 0.42
N ASN A 4 12.39 -7.69 1.09
CA ASN A 4 12.98 -7.39 2.39
C ASN A 4 11.89 -7.40 3.45
N VAL A 5 12.27 -7.66 4.70
CA VAL A 5 11.38 -7.52 5.86
C VAL A 5 11.90 -6.41 6.73
N HIS A 6 11.06 -5.40 6.94
CA HIS A 6 11.36 -4.26 7.77
C HIS A 6 10.77 -4.47 9.15
N PHE A 7 11.61 -4.53 10.17
CA PHE A 7 11.20 -4.63 11.57
C PHE A 7 11.20 -3.25 12.22
N THR A 8 10.15 -2.94 12.96
CA THR A 8 10.13 -1.75 13.82
C THR A 8 9.43 -2.06 15.14
N PHE A 9 10.11 -1.80 16.25
CA PHE A 9 9.55 -1.93 17.59
C PHE A 9 10.29 -1.05 18.59
N GLN A 10 9.77 -0.97 19.80
CA GLN A 10 10.30 -0.15 20.88
C GLN A 10 10.48 -0.98 22.15
N VAL A 11 11.55 -0.72 22.88
CA VAL A 11 11.78 -1.26 24.23
C VAL A 11 11.95 -0.10 25.21
N TYR A 12 11.49 -0.30 26.44
CA TYR A 12 11.45 0.73 27.48
C TYR A 12 12.27 0.37 28.73
N ASP A 13 13.11 -0.67 28.62
CA ASP A 13 13.89 -1.22 29.72
C ASP A 13 15.27 -1.65 29.21
N LEU A 14 16.33 -1.31 29.95
CA LEU A 14 17.72 -1.60 29.53
C LEU A 14 18.06 -3.09 29.58
N ASN A 15 17.46 -3.87 30.49
CA ASN A 15 17.68 -5.31 30.55
C ASN A 15 17.02 -6.00 29.35
N ILE A 16 15.81 -5.57 28.98
CA ILE A 16 15.16 -6.00 27.73
C ILE A 16 16.01 -5.60 26.54
N LYS A 17 16.50 -4.35 26.49
CA LYS A 17 17.38 -3.87 25.41
C LYS A 17 18.58 -4.79 25.24
N TYR A 18 19.31 -5.07 26.31
CA TYR A 18 20.51 -5.91 26.26
C TYR A 18 20.21 -7.31 25.70
N LYS A 19 19.11 -7.94 26.13
CA LYS A 19 18.68 -9.24 25.59
C LYS A 19 18.35 -9.16 24.09
N VAL A 20 17.65 -8.11 23.68
CA VAL A 20 17.31 -7.89 22.26
C VAL A 20 18.58 -7.69 21.43
N ASP A 21 19.51 -6.84 21.88
CA ASP A 21 20.78 -6.58 21.19
C ASP A 21 21.57 -7.88 20.95
N GLN A 22 21.67 -8.74 21.98
CA GLN A 22 22.36 -10.03 21.89
C GLN A 22 21.72 -10.96 20.85
N ILE A 23 20.38 -11.08 20.89
CA ILE A 23 19.65 -11.93 19.95
C ILE A 23 19.84 -11.43 18.52
N LEU A 24 19.60 -10.13 18.27
CA LEU A 24 19.69 -9.58 16.93
C LEU A 24 21.11 -9.65 16.37
N SER A 25 22.14 -9.38 17.20
CA SER A 25 23.54 -9.50 16.79
C SER A 25 23.95 -10.94 16.49
N SER A 26 23.29 -11.93 17.10
CA SER A 26 23.54 -13.35 16.82
C SER A 26 22.87 -13.85 15.54
N LEU A 27 21.75 -13.23 15.15
CA LEU A 27 20.93 -13.65 14.02
C LEU A 27 21.22 -12.86 12.74
N ILE A 28 21.69 -11.62 12.86
CA ILE A 28 21.87 -10.69 11.76
C ILE A 28 23.34 -10.28 11.72
N GLN A 29 24.01 -10.66 10.64
CA GLN A 29 25.39 -10.22 10.40
C GLN A 29 25.44 -8.69 10.30
N ASP A 30 26.44 -8.09 10.95
CA ASP A 30 26.69 -6.64 10.97
C ASP A 30 25.50 -5.82 11.49
N PHE A 31 24.73 -6.39 12.41
CA PHE A 31 23.61 -5.69 13.05
C PHE A 31 24.08 -4.42 13.76
N VAL A 32 23.48 -3.28 13.40
CA VAL A 32 23.77 -1.99 14.02
C VAL A 32 22.89 -1.83 15.26
N ILE A 33 23.53 -1.84 16.42
CA ILE A 33 22.85 -1.67 17.71
C ILE A 33 22.35 -0.23 17.83
N PRO A 34 21.03 0.01 18.02
CA PRO A 34 20.52 1.35 18.22
C PRO A 34 20.92 1.89 19.61
N GLU A 35 21.22 3.18 19.66
CA GLU A 35 21.49 3.89 20.90
C GLU A 35 20.21 4.02 21.76
N ALA A 36 20.39 4.05 23.08
CA ALA A 36 19.31 4.32 24.02
C ALA A 36 19.15 5.82 24.25
N SER A 37 17.92 6.31 24.14
CA SER A 37 17.55 7.64 24.61
C SER A 37 17.11 7.54 26.06
N ILE A 38 17.88 8.14 26.97
CA ILE A 38 17.57 8.17 28.41
C ILE A 38 17.14 9.59 28.77
N LYS A 39 15.90 9.77 29.26
CA LYS A 39 15.39 11.07 29.72
C LYS A 39 14.65 10.88 31.03
N LYS A 40 15.10 11.55 32.11
CA LYS A 40 14.43 11.56 33.43
C LYS A 40 14.06 10.15 33.92
N ASP A 41 15.03 9.24 33.92
CA ASP A 41 14.90 7.84 34.31
C ASP A 41 14.04 6.94 33.41
N ASP A 42 13.43 7.49 32.35
CA ASP A 42 12.79 6.70 31.30
C ASP A 42 13.82 6.26 30.25
N VAL A 43 13.84 4.96 29.97
CA VAL A 43 14.64 4.35 28.91
C VAL A 43 13.76 4.22 27.68
N TYR A 44 14.28 4.67 26.54
CA TYR A 44 13.60 4.54 25.25
C TYR A 44 14.58 4.10 24.17
N VAL A 45 14.30 2.98 23.51
CA VAL A 45 15.11 2.51 22.38
C VAL A 45 14.17 2.10 21.26
N ARG A 46 14.42 2.62 20.07
CA ARG A 46 13.68 2.29 18.85
C ARG A 46 14.53 1.43 17.94
N TYR A 47 14.07 0.21 17.67
CA TYR A 47 14.68 -0.67 16.68
C TYR A 47 14.04 -0.41 15.32
N LYS A 48 14.89 -0.26 14.30
CA LYS A 48 14.47 -0.14 12.90
C LYS A 48 15.55 -0.77 12.02
N PHE A 49 15.24 -1.90 11.40
CA PHE A 49 16.19 -2.60 10.53
C PHE A 49 15.48 -3.38 9.42
N GLU A 50 16.22 -3.73 8.39
CA GLU A 50 15.76 -4.56 7.28
C GLU A 50 16.63 -5.81 7.16
N VAL A 51 15.99 -6.95 6.88
CA VAL A 51 16.68 -8.18 6.48
C VAL A 51 16.15 -8.63 5.11
N ALA A 52 16.97 -9.33 4.32
CA ALA A 52 16.47 -10.03 3.15
C ALA A 52 15.45 -11.11 3.59
N TYR A 53 14.45 -11.37 2.75
CA TYR A 53 13.44 -12.38 3.04
C TYR A 53 14.06 -13.77 3.15
N ASP A 54 14.07 -14.31 4.37
CA ASP A 54 14.36 -15.71 4.67
C ASP A 54 13.40 -16.16 5.77
N ILE A 55 12.54 -17.14 5.46
CA ILE A 55 11.46 -17.57 6.36
C ILE A 55 12.00 -18.10 7.70
N LYS A 56 13.16 -18.75 7.71
CA LYS A 56 13.74 -19.30 8.93
C LYS A 56 14.29 -18.19 9.80
N LEU A 57 14.99 -17.23 9.20
CA LEU A 57 15.52 -16.07 9.92
C LEU A 57 14.38 -15.22 10.50
N ILE A 58 13.37 -14.89 9.69
CA ILE A 58 12.20 -14.10 10.14
C ILE A 58 11.51 -14.80 11.31
N THR A 59 11.28 -16.11 11.19
CA THR A 59 10.65 -16.90 12.25
C THR A 59 11.50 -16.91 13.52
N ALA A 60 12.81 -17.13 13.40
CA ALA A 60 13.72 -17.08 14.53
C ALA A 60 13.71 -15.72 15.23
N ILE A 61 13.73 -14.60 14.48
CA ILE A 61 13.64 -13.25 15.05
C ILE A 61 12.33 -13.09 15.82
N VAL A 62 11.19 -13.38 15.18
CA VAL A 62 9.86 -13.19 15.78
C VAL A 62 9.69 -14.04 17.05
N GLU A 63 10.07 -15.31 17.01
CA GLU A 63 9.94 -16.23 18.16
C GLU A 63 10.82 -15.80 19.33
N ASN A 64 12.08 -15.44 19.08
CA ASN A 64 13.00 -15.00 20.13
C ASN A 64 12.55 -13.69 20.78
N LEU A 65 12.08 -12.73 19.99
CA LEU A 65 11.57 -11.46 20.51
C LEU A 65 10.29 -11.65 21.33
N ASN A 66 9.35 -12.49 20.86
CA ASN A 66 8.15 -12.83 21.62
C ASN A 66 8.50 -13.50 22.95
N ALA A 67 9.46 -14.44 22.96
CA ALA A 67 9.87 -15.15 24.17
C ALA A 67 10.48 -14.24 25.24
N ILE A 68 11.19 -13.17 24.86
CA ILE A 68 11.69 -12.16 25.82
C ILE A 68 10.51 -11.53 26.54
N TYR A 69 9.50 -11.09 25.79
CA TYR A 69 8.42 -10.28 26.36
C TYR A 69 7.36 -11.11 27.09
N GLU A 70 7.07 -12.34 26.65
CA GLU A 70 6.19 -13.25 27.39
C GLU A 70 6.70 -13.50 28.81
N LYS A 71 8.02 -13.63 28.96
CA LYS A 71 8.69 -13.80 30.26
C LYS A 71 8.68 -12.53 31.11
N THR A 72 8.59 -11.35 30.51
CA THR A 72 8.66 -10.06 31.23
C THR A 72 7.28 -9.48 31.57
N LEU A 73 6.24 -9.74 30.77
CA LEU A 73 4.90 -9.12 30.93
C LEU A 73 3.82 -10.08 31.46
N GLY A 74 4.13 -11.35 31.73
CA GLY A 74 3.18 -12.27 32.37
C GLY A 74 1.89 -12.45 31.55
N SER A 75 2.05 -12.94 30.32
CA SER A 75 0.99 -13.45 29.41
C SER A 75 -0.23 -12.56 29.11
N LYS A 76 -0.33 -11.32 29.59
CA LYS A 76 -1.51 -10.47 29.36
C LYS A 76 -1.17 -9.29 28.45
N SER A 77 -1.64 -9.41 27.21
CA SER A 77 -1.57 -8.44 26.11
C SER A 77 -0.19 -8.32 25.44
N MET A 78 0.00 -9.14 24.40
CA MET A 78 1.12 -9.02 23.45
C MET A 78 0.64 -9.20 22.01
N THR A 79 -0.61 -8.88 21.73
CA THR A 79 -1.17 -9.07 20.39
C THR A 79 -0.60 -8.10 19.34
N SER A 80 0.19 -7.08 19.70
CA SER A 80 0.59 -6.02 18.76
C SER A 80 2.06 -5.59 18.74
N THR A 81 2.87 -5.83 19.79
CA THR A 81 4.16 -5.11 19.92
C THR A 81 5.27 -5.60 18.96
N PHE A 82 5.31 -6.89 18.62
CA PHE A 82 6.31 -7.49 17.69
C PHE A 82 5.74 -7.99 16.37
N ARG A 83 4.44 -7.80 16.15
CA ARG A 83 3.82 -7.99 14.83
C ARG A 83 4.09 -6.82 13.87
N GLY A 84 4.81 -5.79 14.33
CA GLY A 84 5.17 -4.59 13.56
C GLY A 84 6.31 -4.81 12.57
N PHE A 85 6.31 -5.92 11.84
CA PHE A 85 7.16 -6.06 10.66
C PHE A 85 6.32 -5.96 9.40
N ARG A 86 6.90 -5.41 8.34
CA ARG A 86 6.25 -5.30 7.03
C ARG A 86 7.17 -5.80 5.94
N TYR A 87 6.60 -6.45 4.94
CA TYR A 87 7.31 -6.79 3.72
C TYR A 87 7.53 -5.53 2.89
N ILE A 88 8.75 -5.35 2.38
CA ILE A 88 9.13 -4.30 1.44
C ILE A 88 9.56 -4.99 0.15
N TYR A 89 8.88 -4.65 -0.93
CA TYR A 89 9.16 -5.18 -2.26
C TYR A 89 10.07 -4.20 -3.01
N LYS A 90 11.26 -4.67 -3.40
CA LYS A 90 12.22 -3.91 -4.21
C LYS A 90 12.22 -4.49 -5.62
N TYR A 91 11.71 -3.70 -6.55
CA TYR A 91 11.63 -4.06 -7.97
C TYR A 91 12.91 -3.64 -8.69
N THR A 92 13.31 -4.44 -9.67
CA THR A 92 14.42 -4.11 -10.57
C THR A 92 13.98 -3.11 -11.64
N ASP A 93 14.94 -2.41 -12.23
CA ASP A 93 14.67 -1.48 -13.34
C ASP A 93 13.98 -2.19 -14.52
N ASP A 94 14.36 -3.45 -14.80
CA ASP A 94 13.74 -4.26 -15.84
C ASP A 94 12.28 -4.62 -15.51
N GLU A 95 11.97 -4.94 -14.24
CA GLU A 95 10.58 -5.20 -13.81
C GLU A 95 9.71 -3.95 -13.96
N ILE A 96 10.24 -2.78 -13.57
CA ILE A 96 9.53 -1.50 -13.73
C ILE A 96 9.35 -1.19 -15.21
N LYS A 97 10.40 -1.34 -16.02
CA LYS A 97 10.38 -1.01 -17.45
C LYS A 97 9.43 -1.92 -18.22
N ASN A 98 9.34 -3.20 -17.89
CA ASN A 98 8.56 -4.19 -18.64
C ASN A 98 7.15 -4.41 -18.11
N ALA A 99 6.80 -3.86 -16.94
CA ALA A 99 5.47 -3.98 -16.37
C ALA A 99 4.39 -3.39 -17.30
N LYS A 100 3.29 -4.14 -17.47
CA LYS A 100 2.12 -3.75 -18.30
C LYS A 100 1.10 -2.94 -17.51
N LEU A 101 1.03 -3.14 -16.21
CA LEU A 101 0.12 -2.50 -15.27
C LEU A 101 0.91 -1.93 -14.09
N PHE A 102 0.37 -0.88 -13.48
CA PHE A 102 0.94 -0.21 -12.31
C PHE A 102 -0.15 0.13 -11.31
N SER A 103 0.17 0.06 -10.02
CA SER A 103 -0.59 0.74 -8.97
C SER A 103 0.04 2.10 -8.69
N ILE A 104 -0.77 3.16 -8.69
CA ILE A 104 -0.33 4.51 -8.28
C ILE A 104 -0.53 4.61 -6.77
N THR A 105 0.54 4.51 -6.00
CA THR A 105 0.47 4.57 -4.52
C THR A 105 0.75 5.97 -3.98
N SER A 106 1.37 6.83 -4.80
CA SER A 106 1.62 8.22 -4.47
C SER A 106 1.78 9.05 -5.74
N ILE A 107 1.36 10.33 -5.70
CA ILE A 107 1.63 11.34 -6.73
C ILE A 107 2.71 12.35 -6.28
N GLY A 108 3.54 11.93 -5.31
CA GLY A 108 4.57 12.73 -4.68
C GLY A 108 4.17 13.25 -3.31
N ASN A 109 5.15 13.71 -2.54
CA ASN A 109 5.01 14.34 -1.24
C ASN A 109 4.44 15.76 -1.40
N ARG A 110 3.18 15.81 -1.86
CA ARG A 110 2.38 17.03 -2.04
C ARG A 110 1.10 16.88 -1.24
N PRO A 111 1.14 17.10 0.08
CA PRO A 111 -0.01 16.93 0.96
C PRO A 111 -1.26 17.67 0.49
N GLU A 112 -1.10 18.80 -0.21
CA GLU A 112 -2.19 19.57 -0.81
C GLU A 112 -2.98 18.83 -1.89
N LEU A 113 -2.45 17.72 -2.43
CA LEU A 113 -3.12 16.85 -3.41
C LEU A 113 -3.77 15.61 -2.77
N TYR A 114 -3.64 15.44 -1.45
CA TYR A 114 -4.31 14.39 -0.67
C TYR A 114 -5.40 15.03 0.18
N LEU A 115 -6.59 15.10 -0.40
CA LEU A 115 -7.73 15.80 0.15
C LEU A 115 -8.69 14.82 0.82
N SER A 116 -9.56 15.34 1.69
CA SER A 116 -10.62 14.54 2.30
C SER A 116 -11.98 14.98 1.78
N SER A 117 -12.82 14.00 1.45
CA SER A 117 -14.21 14.27 1.09
C SER A 117 -15.03 14.68 2.32
N LYS A 118 -16.08 15.46 2.10
CA LYS A 118 -17.12 15.76 3.11
C LYS A 118 -18.37 14.89 2.94
N SER A 119 -18.36 13.99 1.96
CA SER A 119 -19.41 13.00 1.78
C SER A 119 -19.43 12.02 2.94
N LYS A 120 -20.62 11.52 3.29
CA LYS A 120 -20.73 10.42 4.24
C LYS A 120 -20.24 9.15 3.57
N ALA A 121 -19.26 8.48 4.18
CA ALA A 121 -18.85 7.15 3.77
C ALA A 121 -19.98 6.16 4.09
N GLU A 122 -20.30 5.32 3.11
CA GLU A 122 -21.18 4.17 3.32
C GLU A 122 -20.34 2.92 3.43
N PHE A 123 -20.68 2.08 4.40
CA PHE A 123 -19.98 0.84 4.68
C PHE A 123 -20.96 -0.32 4.57
N VAL A 124 -20.57 -1.34 3.82
CA VAL A 124 -21.32 -2.59 3.70
C VAL A 124 -20.54 -3.68 4.40
N ALA A 125 -21.20 -4.48 5.24
CA ALA A 125 -20.57 -5.61 5.91
C ALA A 125 -19.92 -6.54 4.87
N PHE A 126 -18.60 -6.75 4.99
CA PHE A 126 -17.82 -7.51 4.01
C PHE A 126 -17.54 -8.94 4.50
N CYS A 127 -17.09 -9.11 5.74
CA CYS A 127 -16.85 -10.44 6.30
C CYS A 127 -17.11 -10.44 7.81
N ALA A 128 -17.98 -11.36 8.26
CA ALA A 128 -18.35 -11.46 9.66
C ALA A 128 -17.17 -11.91 10.54
N ARG A 129 -16.31 -12.80 10.03
CA ARG A 129 -15.18 -13.36 10.80
C ARG A 129 -14.07 -12.36 11.10
N CYS A 130 -13.75 -11.46 10.18
CA CYS A 130 -12.77 -10.40 10.42
C CYS A 130 -13.41 -9.04 10.70
N SER A 131 -14.74 -8.99 10.77
CA SER A 131 -15.55 -7.79 11.06
C SER A 131 -15.24 -6.58 10.17
N ARG A 132 -14.70 -6.82 8.96
CA ARG A 132 -14.40 -5.75 8.00
C ARG A 132 -15.63 -5.36 7.21
N ASN A 133 -15.63 -4.11 6.77
CA ASN A 133 -16.61 -3.53 5.89
C ASN A 133 -15.96 -3.12 4.57
N GLU A 134 -16.71 -3.23 3.47
CA GLU A 134 -16.37 -2.61 2.21
C GLU A 134 -16.81 -1.15 2.25
N LYS A 135 -15.90 -0.22 1.95
CA LYS A 135 -16.26 1.19 1.74
C LYS A 135 -16.85 1.35 0.34
N VAL A 136 -18.11 1.74 0.26
CA VAL A 136 -18.83 1.90 -1.00
C VAL A 136 -19.00 3.38 -1.33
N THR A 137 -18.50 3.80 -2.48
CA THR A 137 -18.68 5.17 -2.98
C THR A 137 -20.01 5.26 -3.72
N LYS A 138 -21.13 5.36 -3.00
CA LYS A 138 -22.45 5.64 -3.61
C LYS A 138 -22.70 7.12 -3.82
N ASN A 139 -22.21 7.94 -2.88
CA ASN A 139 -22.37 9.38 -2.92
C ASN A 139 -21.26 10.03 -3.75
N GLU A 140 -21.57 11.16 -4.38
CA GLU A 140 -20.58 11.99 -5.07
C GLU A 140 -19.58 12.54 -4.05
N LEU A 141 -18.31 12.67 -4.42
CA LEU A 141 -17.28 13.25 -3.56
C LEU A 141 -17.53 14.76 -3.40
N ILE A 142 -17.39 15.28 -2.19
CA ILE A 142 -17.62 16.71 -1.88
C ILE A 142 -16.33 17.33 -1.35
N PHE A 143 -15.69 18.21 -2.13
CA PHE A 143 -14.48 18.93 -1.71
C PHE A 143 -14.29 20.24 -2.46
N ASN A 144 -13.30 21.05 -2.05
CA ASN A 144 -12.98 22.30 -2.73
C ASN A 144 -12.21 22.02 -4.04
N THR A 145 -12.91 22.03 -5.18
CA THR A 145 -12.32 21.74 -6.50
C THR A 145 -11.39 22.82 -7.04
N SER A 146 -11.23 23.98 -6.39
CA SER A 146 -10.32 25.03 -6.85
C SER A 146 -8.85 24.58 -6.97
N VAL A 147 -8.45 23.54 -6.24
CA VAL A 147 -7.12 22.89 -6.40
C VAL A 147 -6.89 22.39 -7.83
N MET A 148 -7.95 21.99 -8.53
CA MET A 148 -7.89 21.34 -9.84
C MET A 148 -7.49 22.31 -10.95
N LYS A 149 -7.58 23.62 -10.69
CA LYS A 149 -7.09 24.67 -11.60
C LYS A 149 -5.57 24.63 -11.78
N LYS A 150 -4.86 24.25 -10.72
CA LYS A 150 -3.39 24.19 -10.72
C LYS A 150 -2.87 22.78 -10.92
N PHE A 151 -3.62 21.79 -10.45
CA PHE A 151 -3.20 20.40 -10.43
C PHE A 151 -4.24 19.53 -11.11
N PRO A 152 -3.95 18.95 -12.29
CA PRO A 152 -4.94 18.19 -13.05
C PRO A 152 -5.32 16.85 -12.40
N ILE A 153 -4.60 16.43 -11.35
CA ILE A 153 -4.78 15.17 -10.62
C ILE A 153 -4.66 15.44 -9.11
N ALA A 154 -5.56 14.82 -8.34
CA ALA A 154 -5.51 14.73 -6.88
C ALA A 154 -6.06 13.38 -6.40
N PHE A 155 -5.73 13.00 -5.16
CA PHE A 155 -6.43 11.95 -4.43
C PHE A 155 -7.40 12.57 -3.44
N VAL A 156 -8.66 12.16 -3.47
CA VAL A 156 -9.69 12.55 -2.50
C VAL A 156 -10.11 11.30 -1.75
N ASP A 157 -9.76 11.25 -0.47
CA ASP A 157 -9.66 10.01 0.31
C ASP A 157 -8.76 9.00 -0.45
N GLU A 158 -9.27 7.83 -0.84
CA GLU A 158 -8.58 6.81 -1.65
C GLU A 158 -8.84 6.93 -3.16
N HIS A 159 -9.61 7.91 -3.62
CA HIS A 159 -10.07 7.98 -5.01
C HIS A 159 -9.25 8.93 -5.86
N LEU A 160 -8.89 8.49 -7.08
CA LEU A 160 -8.28 9.36 -8.09
C LEU A 160 -9.33 10.34 -8.63
N VAL A 161 -9.01 11.63 -8.57
CA VAL A 161 -9.83 12.72 -9.11
C VAL A 161 -9.01 13.50 -10.14
N ILE A 162 -9.64 13.79 -11.28
CA ILE A 162 -9.04 14.50 -12.40
C ILE A 162 -9.81 15.78 -12.73
N SER A 163 -9.11 16.77 -13.27
CA SER A 163 -9.71 18.00 -13.81
C SER A 163 -10.53 17.72 -15.08
N GLN A 164 -11.41 18.65 -15.47
CA GLN A 164 -12.10 18.58 -16.77
C GLN A 164 -11.13 18.46 -17.94
N GLU A 165 -10.06 19.26 -17.98
CA GLU A 165 -9.08 19.22 -19.07
C GLU A 165 -8.47 17.81 -19.23
N LEU A 166 -8.13 17.17 -18.11
CA LEU A 166 -7.59 15.81 -18.15
C LEU A 166 -8.66 14.76 -18.49
N ALA A 167 -9.92 14.97 -18.08
CA ALA A 167 -11.03 14.13 -18.50
C ALA A 167 -11.23 14.16 -20.02
N ASP A 168 -11.14 15.35 -20.62
CA ASP A 168 -11.20 15.53 -22.07
C ASP A 168 -10.02 14.80 -22.75
N LYS A 169 -8.81 14.93 -22.19
CA LYS A 169 -7.63 14.19 -22.66
C LYS A 169 -7.79 12.67 -22.58
N PHE A 170 -8.35 12.13 -21.50
CA PHE A 170 -8.59 10.68 -21.39
C PHE A 170 -9.52 10.17 -22.50
N ASN A 171 -10.54 10.96 -22.84
CA ASN A 171 -11.44 10.68 -23.95
C ASN A 171 -10.73 10.79 -25.32
N GLU A 172 -9.94 11.85 -25.53
CA GLU A 172 -9.12 12.03 -26.75
C GLU A 172 -8.11 10.89 -26.96
N TRP A 173 -7.49 10.41 -25.88
CA TRP A 173 -6.54 9.29 -25.88
C TRP A 173 -7.22 7.91 -26.03
N ASN A 174 -8.55 7.90 -26.08
CA ASN A 174 -9.38 6.70 -26.17
C ASN A 174 -8.96 5.65 -25.13
N LEU A 175 -8.91 6.08 -23.86
CA LEU A 175 -8.64 5.20 -22.73
C LEU A 175 -9.87 4.35 -22.39
N SER A 176 -9.64 3.14 -21.90
CA SER A 176 -10.69 2.14 -21.63
C SER A 176 -10.81 1.79 -20.14
N GLY A 177 -11.92 1.17 -19.74
CA GLY A 177 -12.06 0.57 -18.41
C GLY A 177 -12.32 1.53 -17.27
N TYR A 178 -12.81 2.73 -17.56
CA TYR A 178 -13.24 3.69 -16.54
C TYR A 178 -14.57 4.34 -16.90
N GLN A 179 -15.22 4.89 -15.87
CA GLN A 179 -16.26 5.88 -15.98
C GLN A 179 -15.89 7.09 -15.14
N LEU A 180 -16.44 8.25 -15.50
CA LEU A 180 -16.25 9.49 -14.76
C LEU A 180 -17.52 9.83 -13.99
N ARG A 181 -17.37 10.14 -12.71
CA ARG A 181 -18.44 10.69 -11.88
C ARG A 181 -18.05 12.10 -11.46
N GLU A 182 -18.91 13.07 -11.76
CA GLU A 182 -18.68 14.45 -11.36
C GLU A 182 -18.64 14.57 -9.83
N VAL A 183 -17.73 15.40 -9.32
CA VAL A 183 -17.61 15.69 -7.89
C VAL A 183 -18.33 17.00 -7.56
N ILE A 184 -18.87 17.11 -6.35
CA ILE A 184 -19.55 18.32 -5.89
C ILE A 184 -18.52 19.32 -5.35
N HIS A 185 -18.50 20.51 -5.92
CA HIS A 185 -17.69 21.61 -5.39
C HIS A 185 -18.20 22.10 -4.03
N LYS A 186 -17.27 22.29 -3.09
CA LYS A 186 -17.50 22.96 -1.81
C LYS A 186 -16.55 24.13 -1.63
N GLY A 187 -17.08 25.35 -1.67
CA GLY A 187 -16.30 26.57 -1.47
C GLY A 187 -17.02 27.81 -1.96
N LYS A 188 -16.41 28.98 -1.72
CA LYS A 188 -16.85 30.28 -2.24
C LYS A 188 -16.07 30.71 -3.49
N THR A 189 -15.05 29.94 -3.87
CA THR A 189 -14.16 30.23 -4.99
C THR A 189 -14.79 29.77 -6.32
N THR A 190 -14.14 30.08 -7.43
CA THR A 190 -14.53 29.59 -8.75
C THR A 190 -14.65 28.07 -8.75
N VAL A 191 -15.75 27.58 -9.32
CA VAL A 191 -16.01 26.15 -9.51
C VAL A 191 -15.19 25.67 -10.70
N GLU A 192 -14.29 24.74 -10.44
CA GLU A 192 -13.67 23.93 -11.48
C GLU A 192 -14.38 22.57 -11.51
N LYS A 193 -14.76 22.11 -12.70
CA LYS A 193 -15.30 20.76 -12.87
C LYS A 193 -14.20 19.73 -12.66
N ALA A 194 -14.53 18.70 -11.90
CA ALA A 194 -13.62 17.62 -11.59
C ALA A 194 -14.38 16.31 -11.49
N PHE A 195 -13.68 15.21 -11.74
CA PHE A 195 -14.29 13.90 -11.90
C PHE A 195 -13.51 12.85 -11.14
N GLN A 196 -14.24 12.04 -10.37
CA GLN A 196 -13.73 10.79 -9.85
C GLN A 196 -13.55 9.80 -11.02
N VAL A 197 -12.36 9.20 -11.12
CA VAL A 197 -12.10 8.10 -12.04
C VAL A 197 -12.49 6.79 -11.35
N ILE A 198 -13.46 6.08 -11.92
CA ILE A 198 -13.98 4.82 -11.36
C ILE A 198 -13.71 3.71 -12.38
N PRO A 199 -12.78 2.78 -12.10
CA PRO A 199 -12.59 1.62 -12.95
C PRO A 199 -13.87 0.79 -13.11
N THR A 200 -14.10 0.28 -14.31
CA THR A 200 -15.27 -0.56 -14.66
C THR A 200 -14.88 -2.01 -14.96
N ASN A 201 -13.59 -2.28 -15.18
CA ASN A 201 -13.05 -3.61 -15.38
C ASN A 201 -12.50 -4.19 -14.07
N ILE A 202 -12.86 -5.42 -13.70
CA ILE A 202 -12.26 -6.14 -12.59
C ILE A 202 -11.40 -7.26 -13.19
N LEU A 203 -10.12 -7.28 -12.85
CA LEU A 203 -9.21 -8.32 -13.32
C LEU A 203 -9.54 -9.69 -12.71
N PRO A 204 -9.07 -10.80 -13.30
CA PRO A 204 -9.04 -12.10 -12.65
C PRO A 204 -8.31 -12.10 -11.29
N PRO A 205 -8.43 -13.15 -10.48
CA PRO A 205 -7.65 -13.28 -9.25
C PRO A 205 -6.13 -13.26 -9.50
N GLN A 206 -5.41 -12.69 -8.56
CA GLN A 206 -3.95 -12.66 -8.53
C GLN A 206 -3.35 -14.04 -8.23
N THR A 207 -2.15 -14.25 -8.75
CA THR A 207 -1.30 -15.38 -8.40
C THR A 207 -0.42 -15.02 -7.22
N VAL A 208 -0.45 -15.79 -6.14
CA VAL A 208 0.46 -15.58 -5.01
C VAL A 208 1.85 -16.11 -5.39
N ILE A 209 2.88 -15.28 -5.18
CA ILE A 209 4.28 -15.68 -5.35
C ILE A 209 4.60 -16.84 -4.39
N ASP A 210 5.19 -17.91 -4.91
CA ASP A 210 5.39 -19.16 -4.15
C ASP A 210 6.13 -18.99 -2.82
N GLN A 211 7.12 -18.08 -2.80
CA GLN A 211 7.84 -17.72 -1.57
C GLN A 211 6.91 -17.24 -0.45
N LEU A 212 5.87 -16.46 -0.80
CA LEU A 212 4.90 -15.91 0.15
C LEU A 212 3.72 -16.83 0.40
N ARG A 213 3.35 -17.68 -0.57
CA ARG A 213 2.23 -18.62 -0.47
C ARG A 213 2.34 -19.52 0.77
N ASN A 214 3.56 -19.94 1.10
CA ASN A 214 3.83 -20.87 2.20
C ASN A 214 4.29 -20.19 3.49
N ASP A 215 4.30 -18.87 3.54
CA ASP A 215 4.75 -18.13 4.71
C ASP A 215 3.75 -18.27 5.88
N PRO A 216 4.13 -18.90 7.01
CA PRO A 216 3.25 -19.07 8.17
C PRO A 216 2.81 -17.74 8.80
N HIS A 217 3.62 -16.69 8.74
CA HIS A 217 3.27 -15.38 9.30
C HIS A 217 2.16 -14.73 8.48
N ILE A 218 2.25 -14.86 7.16
CA ILE A 218 1.21 -14.42 6.24
C ILE A 218 -0.08 -15.20 6.45
N LYS A 219 -0.01 -16.54 6.45
CA LYS A 219 -1.17 -17.42 6.65
C LYS A 219 -1.90 -17.10 7.97
N LYS A 220 -1.16 -16.81 9.03
CA LYS A 220 -1.71 -16.46 10.35
C LYS A 220 -2.48 -15.13 10.35
N GLN A 221 -2.13 -14.22 9.44
CA GLN A 221 -2.76 -12.90 9.28
C GLN A 221 -3.83 -12.86 8.19
N THR A 222 -3.97 -13.94 7.42
CA THR A 222 -5.02 -14.08 6.41
C THR A 222 -6.32 -14.48 7.09
N CYS A 223 -7.40 -13.73 6.86
CA CYS A 223 -8.72 -14.20 7.23
C CYS A 223 -9.04 -15.46 6.42
N PRO A 224 -9.26 -16.62 7.04
CA PRO A 224 -9.48 -17.87 6.31
C PRO A 224 -10.87 -17.95 5.66
N GLU A 225 -11.76 -16.98 5.93
CA GLU A 225 -13.08 -16.89 5.29
C GLU A 225 -13.05 -16.03 4.02
N CYS A 226 -12.48 -14.83 4.09
CA CYS A 226 -12.49 -13.88 2.98
C CYS A 226 -11.13 -13.70 2.27
N GLY A 227 -10.06 -14.32 2.77
CA GLY A 227 -8.71 -14.24 2.17
C GLY A 227 -7.97 -12.92 2.38
N VAL A 228 -8.60 -11.91 2.99
CA VAL A 228 -7.96 -10.60 3.24
C VAL A 228 -6.85 -10.74 4.29
N VAL A 229 -5.66 -10.25 3.97
CA VAL A 229 -4.49 -10.23 4.87
C VAL A 229 -4.41 -8.90 5.59
N GLU A 230 -4.28 -8.91 6.92
CA GLU A 230 -4.44 -7.74 7.80
C GLU A 230 -3.64 -6.49 7.39
N HIS A 231 -2.31 -6.57 7.37
CA HIS A 231 -1.42 -5.40 7.19
C HIS A 231 -0.42 -5.57 6.05
N LEU A 232 -0.55 -6.65 5.29
CA LEU A 232 0.37 -7.00 4.22
C LEU A 232 -0.33 -6.84 2.89
N GLN A 233 0.08 -5.83 2.14
CA GLN A 233 -0.22 -5.78 0.71
C GLN A 233 0.74 -6.72 0.00
N PHE A 234 0.25 -7.85 -0.51
CA PHE A 234 1.04 -8.68 -1.41
C PHE A 234 1.49 -7.87 -2.63
N PRO A 235 2.65 -8.20 -3.22
CA PRO A 235 3.01 -7.61 -4.49
C PRO A 235 1.98 -8.03 -5.52
N TYR A 236 1.56 -7.10 -6.38
CA TYR A 236 0.61 -7.43 -7.43
C TYR A 236 1.24 -8.40 -8.41
N CYS A 237 0.64 -9.58 -8.57
CA CYS A 237 1.18 -10.61 -9.43
C CYS A 237 0.05 -11.37 -10.13
N TYR A 238 0.17 -11.54 -11.44
CA TYR A 238 -0.81 -12.22 -12.27
C TYR A 238 -0.16 -13.26 -13.19
N ASP A 239 -0.98 -14.16 -13.71
CA ASP A 239 -0.64 -15.00 -14.85
C ASP A 239 -0.37 -14.13 -16.10
N GLU A 240 0.54 -14.54 -16.98
CA GLU A 240 0.85 -13.79 -18.22
C GLU A 240 -0.38 -13.53 -19.10
N LYS A 241 -1.39 -14.40 -19.06
CA LYS A 241 -2.64 -14.25 -19.79
C LYS A 241 -3.45 -13.04 -19.34
N ILE A 242 -3.08 -12.37 -18.26
CA ILE A 242 -3.71 -11.14 -17.79
C ILE A 242 -3.83 -10.08 -18.89
N SER A 243 -2.91 -10.05 -19.86
CA SER A 243 -2.98 -9.10 -20.96
C SER A 243 -4.20 -9.28 -21.88
N GLN A 244 -4.89 -10.42 -21.81
CA GLN A 244 -6.14 -10.65 -22.54
C GLN A 244 -7.36 -10.00 -21.86
N PHE A 245 -7.24 -9.65 -20.57
CA PHE A 245 -8.34 -9.14 -19.76
C PHE A 245 -8.15 -7.68 -19.34
N MET A 246 -6.92 -7.16 -19.42
CA MET A 246 -6.61 -5.82 -18.96
C MET A 246 -7.19 -4.73 -19.88
N GLN A 247 -7.66 -3.67 -19.26
CA GLN A 247 -8.01 -2.39 -19.90
C GLN A 247 -7.06 -1.29 -19.39
N ASP A 248 -7.29 -0.03 -19.74
CA ASP A 248 -6.44 1.06 -19.27
C ASP A 248 -6.60 1.37 -17.78
N PHE A 249 -7.82 1.21 -17.27
CA PHE A 249 -8.14 1.27 -15.84
C PHE A 249 -8.79 -0.04 -15.40
N ASN A 250 -8.35 -0.55 -14.25
CA ASN A 250 -8.80 -1.83 -13.74
C ASN A 250 -8.89 -1.79 -12.23
N PHE A 251 -9.78 -2.60 -11.66
CA PHE A 251 -9.74 -3.01 -10.28
C PHE A 251 -9.06 -4.36 -10.15
N THR A 252 -8.37 -4.58 -9.02
CA THR A 252 -8.02 -5.91 -8.56
C THR A 252 -9.27 -6.74 -8.28
N TYR A 253 -9.18 -8.06 -8.44
CA TYR A 253 -10.22 -8.95 -7.93
C TYR A 253 -10.29 -8.88 -6.40
N GLU A 254 -9.11 -8.91 -5.77
CA GLU A 254 -8.89 -8.94 -4.34
C GLU A 254 -9.26 -7.62 -3.67
N TYR A 255 -9.72 -7.75 -2.42
CA TYR A 255 -9.91 -6.66 -1.50
C TYR A 255 -8.68 -6.49 -0.61
N TYR A 256 -8.24 -5.24 -0.47
CA TYR A 256 -7.11 -4.85 0.36
C TYR A 256 -7.60 -4.02 1.54
N PRO A 257 -7.06 -4.25 2.75
CA PRO A 257 -7.37 -3.40 3.88
C PRO A 257 -6.71 -2.04 3.70
N ILE A 258 -7.49 -0.98 3.94
CA ILE A 258 -6.96 0.38 4.10
C ILE A 258 -6.76 0.74 5.57
N ASN A 259 -7.46 0.03 6.46
CA ASN A 259 -7.31 0.07 7.91
C ASN A 259 -7.85 -1.25 8.50
N GLU A 260 -7.91 -1.35 9.83
CA GLU A 260 -8.36 -2.56 10.53
C GLU A 260 -9.81 -2.95 10.20
N GLU A 261 -10.66 -1.97 9.92
CA GLU A 261 -12.11 -2.13 9.78
C GLU A 261 -12.60 -2.10 8.32
N THR A 262 -11.78 -1.65 7.38
CA THR A 262 -12.22 -1.30 6.03
C THR A 262 -11.36 -1.92 4.94
N VAL A 263 -12.02 -2.43 3.90
CA VAL A 263 -11.38 -2.93 2.68
C VAL A 263 -11.86 -2.19 1.42
N VAL A 264 -11.00 -2.16 0.41
CA VAL A 264 -11.29 -1.63 -0.92
C VAL A 264 -10.63 -2.48 -2.00
N ARG A 265 -11.14 -2.44 -3.23
CA ARG A 265 -10.37 -2.90 -4.41
C ARG A 265 -9.36 -1.84 -4.81
N GLN A 266 -8.18 -2.27 -5.19
CA GLN A 266 -7.11 -1.37 -5.62
C GLN A 266 -7.22 -1.09 -7.11
N MET A 267 -6.99 0.16 -7.50
CA MET A 267 -6.97 0.55 -8.91
C MET A 267 -5.58 0.26 -9.50
N LEU A 268 -5.58 -0.39 -10.65
CA LEU A 268 -4.41 -0.64 -11.49
C LEU A 268 -4.59 0.06 -12.84
N VAL A 269 -3.57 0.77 -13.29
CA VAL A 269 -3.56 1.51 -14.56
C VAL A 269 -2.57 0.90 -15.54
N SER A 270 -2.88 0.92 -16.82
CA SER A 270 -1.98 0.41 -17.86
C SER A 270 -0.75 1.28 -18.01
N LYS A 271 0.33 0.69 -18.54
CA LYS A 271 1.53 1.44 -18.94
C LYS A 271 1.20 2.57 -19.93
N LYS A 272 0.17 2.39 -20.77
CA LYS A 272 -0.31 3.42 -21.71
C LYS A 272 -0.75 4.68 -20.96
N VAL A 273 -1.56 4.54 -19.90
CA VAL A 273 -2.00 5.68 -19.07
C VAL A 273 -0.81 6.43 -18.50
N ILE A 274 0.12 5.70 -17.86
CA ILE A 274 1.32 6.29 -17.26
C ILE A 274 2.17 7.03 -18.31
N THR A 275 2.38 6.42 -19.47
CA THR A 275 3.17 7.01 -20.56
C THR A 275 2.55 8.33 -21.03
N LEU A 276 1.24 8.34 -21.29
CA LEU A 276 0.54 9.54 -21.73
C LEU A 276 0.58 10.67 -20.69
N LEU A 277 0.43 10.34 -19.41
CA LEU A 277 0.55 11.32 -18.31
C LEU A 277 1.96 11.94 -18.25
N ILE A 278 3.01 11.17 -18.52
CA ILE A 278 4.39 11.67 -18.53
C ILE A 278 4.67 12.52 -19.75
N GLU A 279 4.29 12.04 -20.94
CA GLU A 279 4.49 12.75 -22.21
C GLU A 279 3.83 14.13 -22.21
N HIS A 280 2.72 14.29 -21.50
CA HIS A 280 2.00 15.56 -21.34
C HIS A 280 2.40 16.34 -20.08
N GLY A 281 3.47 15.94 -19.39
CA GLY A 281 4.04 16.67 -18.26
C GLY A 281 3.22 16.64 -16.97
N ILE A 282 2.22 15.76 -16.88
CA ILE A 282 1.34 15.61 -15.70
C ILE A 282 2.01 14.77 -14.61
N ALA A 283 2.71 13.71 -15.01
CA ALA A 283 3.48 12.83 -14.12
C ALA A 283 4.98 12.92 -14.41
N LYS A 284 5.81 12.56 -13.43
CA LYS A 284 7.28 12.49 -13.57
C LYS A 284 7.81 11.18 -12.98
N LEU A 285 8.51 10.40 -13.80
CA LEU A 285 9.29 9.21 -13.41
C LEU A 285 10.77 9.49 -13.58
N GLU A 286 11.48 9.78 -12.50
CA GLU A 286 12.94 9.91 -12.49
C GLU A 286 13.48 9.31 -11.19
N PRO A 287 14.75 8.90 -11.09
CA PRO A 287 15.21 7.92 -10.10
C PRO A 287 14.81 8.23 -8.65
N LEU A 288 14.59 7.12 -7.92
CA LEU A 288 13.96 6.87 -6.61
C LEU A 288 14.31 7.78 -5.40
N SER A 289 15.08 8.85 -5.55
CA SER A 289 15.57 9.68 -4.44
C SER A 289 14.80 10.99 -4.21
N ASP A 290 13.76 11.28 -4.99
CA ASP A 290 12.99 12.52 -4.88
C ASP A 290 11.55 12.22 -4.47
N GLU A 291 11.24 12.53 -3.22
CA GLU A 291 9.92 12.33 -2.62
C GLU A 291 8.82 13.15 -3.30
N SER A 292 9.14 14.15 -4.13
CA SER A 292 8.15 14.95 -4.87
C SER A 292 7.54 14.22 -6.08
N LYS A 293 7.96 12.98 -6.35
CA LYS A 293 7.62 12.20 -7.55
C LYS A 293 6.55 11.14 -7.31
N TRP A 294 5.93 10.70 -8.40
CA TRP A 294 4.95 9.63 -8.35
C TRP A 294 5.61 8.31 -7.95
N THR A 295 4.98 7.60 -7.02
CA THR A 295 5.37 6.23 -6.66
C THR A 295 4.46 5.27 -7.42
N LEU A 296 5.07 4.54 -8.35
CA LEU A 296 4.41 3.47 -9.09
C LEU A 296 4.92 2.12 -8.59
N VAL A 297 3.98 1.23 -8.30
CA VAL A 297 4.29 -0.17 -7.99
C VAL A 297 3.98 -0.99 -9.24
N PRO A 298 4.98 -1.62 -9.88
CA PRO A 298 4.74 -2.46 -11.06
C PRO A 298 3.94 -3.70 -10.67
N VAL A 299 3.02 -4.09 -11.54
CA VAL A 299 2.33 -5.37 -11.48
C VAL A 299 3.19 -6.41 -12.19
N LEU A 300 3.56 -7.46 -11.48
CA LEU A 300 4.36 -8.55 -12.00
C LEU A 300 3.49 -9.53 -12.79
N THR A 301 4.09 -10.15 -13.79
CA THR A 301 3.54 -11.33 -14.47
C THR A 301 4.48 -12.49 -14.24
N ASN A 302 3.98 -13.61 -13.72
CA ASN A 302 4.79 -14.81 -13.54
C ASN A 302 4.88 -15.57 -14.87
N ASN A 303 6.11 -15.80 -15.35
CA ASN A 303 6.38 -16.57 -16.57
C ASN A 303 6.31 -18.10 -16.36
N THR A 304 5.76 -18.56 -15.23
CA THR A 304 5.78 -19.97 -14.82
C THR A 304 4.40 -20.36 -14.31
N VAL A 305 3.64 -21.02 -15.19
CA VAL A 305 2.54 -21.93 -14.84
C VAL A 305 3.12 -23.33 -14.76
#